data_AF-A0A7W6BDU1-F1
#
_entry.id   AF-A0A7W6BDU1-F1
#
_cell.length_a   1.000
_cell.length_b   1.000
_cell.length_c   1.000
_cell.angle_alpha   90.00
_cell.angle_beta   90.00
_cell.angle_gamma   90.00
#
_symmetry.space_group_name_H-M   'P 1'
#
loop_
_entity.id
_entity.type
_entity.pdbx_description
1 polymer ?
#
loop_
_entity_poly.entity_id
_entity_poly.type
_entity_poly.pdbx_seq_one_letter_code
_entity_poly.pdbx_strand_id
1 'polypeptide(L)'
;MRKETDSNSAAKHAVATISAAHLLHPAMHFDHPRDVLMADNISKDEKRAILASWASDICAIESMPAWRRYPGTEQIVSYDEVLAALKALDGGDQSTSSQKPAASLNDSKSRRRRPLAHRSGGGFGLCSYWKGGRRRQLFDSL
;
A
#
# COMPACT_ATOMS: atom_id res chain seq x y z
N MET A 1 -40.48 -2.44 -19.47
CA MET A 1 -39.42 -2.47 -20.50
C MET A 1 -38.29 -1.57 -20.01
N ARG A 2 -37.14 -2.14 -19.62
CA ARG A 2 -36.03 -1.43 -18.97
C ARG A 2 -35.30 -0.56 -20.00
N LYS A 3 -35.00 0.70 -19.67
CA LYS A 3 -33.92 1.45 -20.29
C LYS A 3 -33.00 1.96 -19.19
N GLU A 4 -31.87 1.30 -19.10
CA GLU A 4 -30.72 1.63 -18.28
C GLU A 4 -29.99 2.80 -18.98
N THR A 5 -29.72 3.89 -18.25
CA THR A 5 -28.88 4.98 -18.74
C THR A 5 -27.93 5.43 -17.63
N ASP A 6 -26.99 4.57 -17.28
CA ASP A 6 -25.95 4.88 -16.28
C ASP A 6 -24.59 5.19 -16.90
N SER A 7 -24.55 5.65 -18.15
CA SER A 7 -23.31 6.02 -18.86
C SER A 7 -22.75 7.41 -18.48
N ASN A 8 -23.34 8.14 -17.52
CA ASN A 8 -22.96 9.53 -17.22
C ASN A 8 -22.32 9.73 -15.82
N SER A 9 -22.26 8.70 -14.97
CA SER A 9 -21.72 8.87 -13.59
C SER A 9 -20.20 8.67 -13.52
N ALA A 10 -19.64 7.72 -14.27
CA ALA A 10 -18.21 7.39 -14.24
C ALA A 10 -17.30 8.54 -14.68
N ALA A 11 -17.79 9.45 -15.55
CA ALA A 11 -17.03 10.61 -16.01
C ALA A 11 -16.89 11.71 -14.95
N LYS A 12 -17.76 11.75 -13.94
CA LYS A 12 -17.80 12.84 -12.93
C LYS A 12 -17.02 12.53 -11.66
N HIS A 13 -16.79 11.25 -11.35
CA HIS A 13 -15.96 10.85 -10.20
C HIS A 13 -14.44 10.99 -10.45
N ALA A 14 -14.03 11.26 -11.69
CA ALA A 14 -12.64 11.57 -12.05
C ALA A 14 -12.19 13.00 -11.67
N VAL A 15 -13.13 13.87 -11.26
CA VAL A 15 -12.88 15.33 -11.08
C VAL A 15 -12.19 15.71 -9.76
N ALA A 16 -11.87 14.79 -8.85
CA ALA A 16 -11.31 15.18 -7.54
C ALA A 16 -10.17 14.32 -6.97
N THR A 17 -9.64 13.33 -7.69
CA THR A 17 -8.40 12.68 -7.24
C THR A 17 -7.22 13.55 -7.62
N ILE A 18 -6.93 14.57 -6.82
CA ILE A 18 -5.70 15.34 -6.99
C ILE A 18 -4.56 14.41 -6.60
N SER A 19 -3.76 14.00 -7.57
CA SER A 19 -2.63 13.14 -7.27
C SER A 19 -1.38 13.95 -6.92
N ALA A 20 -0.45 13.30 -6.22
CA ALA A 20 0.84 13.83 -5.82
C ALA A 20 1.57 14.60 -6.93
N ALA A 21 1.51 14.18 -8.19
CA ALA A 21 2.15 14.94 -9.28
C ALA A 21 1.57 16.35 -9.43
N HIS A 22 0.24 16.49 -9.42
CA HIS A 22 -0.43 17.79 -9.52
C HIS A 22 -0.23 18.64 -8.26
N LEU A 23 -0.05 18.02 -7.09
CA LEU A 23 0.20 18.75 -5.84
C LEU A 23 1.63 19.27 -5.73
N LEU A 24 2.61 18.43 -6.10
CA LEU A 24 4.03 18.74 -6.01
C LEU A 24 4.49 19.59 -7.20
N HIS A 25 3.97 19.30 -8.39
CA HIS A 25 4.38 19.90 -9.65
C HIS A 25 3.16 20.25 -10.53
N PRO A 26 2.39 21.30 -10.20
CA PRO A 26 1.16 21.65 -10.92
C PRO A 26 1.35 21.94 -12.43
N ALA A 27 2.56 22.35 -12.83
CA ALA A 27 2.90 22.64 -14.22
C ALA A 27 3.37 21.40 -15.01
N MET A 28 3.66 20.29 -14.33
CA MET A 28 4.16 19.07 -14.97
C MET A 28 3.10 17.99 -15.05
N HIS A 29 3.02 17.41 -16.23
CA HIS A 29 2.12 16.31 -16.55
C HIS A 29 2.99 15.13 -16.96
N PHE A 30 2.72 13.95 -16.39
CA PHE A 30 3.43 12.71 -16.69
C PHE A 30 2.41 11.72 -17.20
N ASP A 31 2.63 11.19 -18.40
CA ASP A 31 1.73 10.21 -19.02
C ASP A 31 2.15 8.77 -18.75
N HIS A 32 3.43 8.56 -18.42
CA HIS A 32 4.00 7.24 -18.18
C HIS A 32 4.92 7.22 -16.95
N PRO A 33 5.02 6.11 -16.17
CA PRO A 33 5.86 6.07 -14.98
C PRO A 33 7.35 6.24 -15.30
N ARG A 34 7.75 6.00 -16.56
CA ARG A 34 9.11 6.28 -17.05
C ARG A 34 9.38 7.78 -17.18
N ASP A 35 8.37 8.59 -17.51
CA ASP A 35 8.55 10.04 -17.65
C ASP A 35 8.90 10.66 -16.30
N VAL A 36 8.30 10.14 -15.23
CA VAL A 36 8.64 10.50 -13.84
C VAL A 36 10.10 10.18 -13.52
N LEU A 37 10.65 9.07 -14.04
CA LEU A 37 12.07 8.73 -13.85
C LEU A 37 13.00 9.69 -14.60
N MET A 38 12.63 10.03 -15.84
CA MET A 38 13.40 10.91 -16.72
C MET A 38 13.34 12.39 -16.34
N ALA A 39 12.45 12.79 -15.43
CA ALA A 39 12.31 14.18 -15.01
C ALA A 39 13.48 14.62 -14.12
N ASP A 40 14.42 15.38 -14.66
CA ASP A 40 15.62 15.82 -13.91
C ASP A 40 15.34 16.89 -12.85
N ASN A 41 14.19 17.57 -12.95
CA ASN A 41 13.79 18.67 -12.07
C ASN A 41 12.99 18.21 -10.83
N ILE A 42 12.89 16.91 -10.59
CA ILE A 42 12.14 16.33 -9.46
C ILE A 42 13.08 15.52 -8.59
N SER A 43 13.00 15.71 -7.27
CA SER A 43 13.80 14.92 -6.33
C SER A 43 13.36 13.45 -6.32
N LYS A 44 14.26 12.56 -5.89
CA LYS A 44 13.97 11.13 -5.81
C LYS A 44 12.74 10.83 -4.94
N ASP A 45 12.59 11.50 -3.80
CA ASP A 45 11.45 11.26 -2.90
C ASP A 45 10.12 11.73 -3.49
N GLU A 46 10.12 12.84 -4.23
CA GLU A 46 8.93 13.27 -4.96
C GLU A 46 8.58 12.30 -6.09
N LYS A 47 9.58 11.81 -6.85
CA LYS A 47 9.37 10.75 -7.86
C LYS A 47 8.75 9.50 -7.22
N ARG A 48 9.24 9.09 -6.03
CA ARG A 48 8.67 7.96 -5.27
C ARG A 48 7.25 8.24 -4.84
N ALA A 49 6.94 9.43 -4.34
CA ALA A 49 5.59 9.82 -3.93
C ALA A 49 4.60 9.82 -5.11
N ILE A 50 5.02 10.34 -6.27
CA ILE A 50 4.24 10.32 -7.50
C ILE A 50 3.94 8.87 -7.92
N LEU A 51 4.97 8.04 -8.07
CA LEU A 51 4.80 6.64 -8.48
C LEU A 51 3.99 5.82 -7.44
N ALA A 52 4.16 6.08 -6.15
CA ALA A 52 3.35 5.45 -5.10
C ALA A 52 1.87 5.84 -5.19
N SER A 53 1.58 7.11 -5.53
CA SER A 53 0.20 7.54 -5.80
C SER A 53 -0.41 6.78 -6.98
N TRP A 54 0.38 6.48 -8.02
CA TRP A 54 -0.08 5.71 -9.19
C TRP A 54 -0.33 4.23 -8.85
N ALA A 55 0.49 3.69 -7.94
CA ALA A 55 0.34 2.33 -7.44
C ALA A 55 -0.91 2.18 -6.55
N SER A 56 -1.47 3.27 -6.03
CA SER A 56 -2.67 3.26 -5.20
C SER A 56 -3.88 2.70 -5.94
N ASP A 57 -4.75 2.01 -5.21
CA ASP A 57 -6.00 1.43 -5.75
C ASP A 57 -7.01 2.49 -6.17
N ILE A 58 -6.84 3.75 -5.74
CA ILE A 58 -7.65 4.87 -6.25
C ILE A 58 -7.42 5.06 -7.76
N CYS A 59 -6.24 4.70 -8.26
CA CYS A 59 -5.91 4.72 -9.68
C CYS A 59 -6.34 3.43 -10.39
N ALA A 60 -6.87 2.42 -9.69
CA ALA A 60 -7.28 1.16 -10.30
C ALA A 60 -8.48 1.36 -11.23
N ILE A 61 -8.47 0.69 -12.38
CA ILE A 61 -9.67 0.62 -13.23
C ILE A 61 -10.65 -0.37 -12.62
N GLU A 62 -11.92 0.04 -12.52
CA GLU A 62 -13.00 -0.81 -12.02
C GLU A 62 -13.07 -2.11 -12.84
N SER A 63 -13.15 -3.25 -12.16
CA SER A 63 -13.09 -4.61 -12.75
C SER A 63 -11.77 -5.02 -13.40
N MET A 64 -10.75 -4.16 -13.44
CA MET A 64 -9.43 -4.42 -14.03
C MET A 64 -8.29 -3.97 -13.11
N PRO A 65 -8.10 -4.60 -11.92
CA PRO A 65 -7.19 -4.11 -10.88
C PRO A 65 -5.70 -4.12 -11.26
N ALA A 66 -5.32 -4.90 -12.28
CA ALA A 66 -3.96 -4.90 -12.82
C ALA A 66 -3.62 -3.60 -13.58
N TRP A 67 -4.63 -2.79 -13.91
CA TRP A 67 -4.50 -1.58 -14.70
C TRP A 67 -4.75 -0.34 -13.88
N ARG A 68 -3.95 0.69 -14.16
CA ARG A 68 -4.02 2.00 -13.53
C ARG A 68 -4.39 3.05 -14.58
N ARG A 69 -5.31 3.95 -14.22
CA ARG A 69 -5.66 5.15 -14.98
C ARG A 69 -5.45 6.36 -14.09
N TYR A 70 -4.69 7.32 -14.59
CA TYR A 70 -4.32 8.48 -13.82
C TYR A 70 -5.08 9.74 -14.27
N PRO A 71 -5.55 10.58 -13.33
CA PRO A 71 -6.27 11.80 -13.68
C PRO A 71 -5.36 12.78 -14.43
N GLY A 72 -5.85 13.28 -15.56
CA GLY A 72 -5.11 14.17 -16.46
C GLY A 72 -4.38 13.46 -17.61
N THR A 73 -4.36 12.12 -17.62
CA THR A 73 -3.74 11.31 -18.67
C THR A 73 -4.76 10.35 -19.25
N GLU A 74 -4.79 10.19 -20.57
CA GLU A 74 -5.63 9.14 -21.19
C GLU A 74 -4.94 7.77 -21.19
N GLN A 75 -3.66 7.74 -20.83
CA GLN A 75 -2.85 6.52 -20.86
C GLN A 75 -3.25 5.56 -19.73
N ILE A 76 -3.47 4.31 -20.10
CA ILE A 76 -3.63 3.20 -19.17
C ILE A 76 -2.27 2.53 -19.03
N VAL A 77 -1.84 2.33 -17.79
CA VAL A 77 -0.55 1.72 -17.45
C VAL A 77 -0.77 0.51 -16.56
N SER A 78 0.08 -0.50 -16.69
CA SER A 78 0.00 -1.68 -15.84
C SER A 78 0.57 -1.38 -14.45
N TYR A 79 0.02 -2.02 -13.43
CA TYR A 79 0.56 -1.94 -12.06
C TYR A 79 2.01 -2.41 -12.00
N ASP A 80 2.36 -3.42 -12.80
CA ASP A 80 3.72 -3.96 -12.89
C ASP A 80 4.72 -2.93 -13.43
N GLU A 81 4.32 -2.08 -14.39
CA GLU A 81 5.17 -0.99 -14.88
C GLU A 81 5.45 0.07 -13.81
N VAL A 82 4.45 0.39 -12.98
CA VAL A 82 4.63 1.30 -11.85
C VAL A 82 5.59 0.69 -10.81
N LEU A 83 5.44 -0.60 -10.51
CA LEU A 83 6.38 -1.32 -9.64
C LEU A 83 7.78 -1.41 -10.23
N ALA A 84 7.90 -1.63 -11.54
CA ALA A 84 9.19 -1.65 -12.22
C ALA A 84 9.87 -0.28 -12.13
N ALA A 85 9.12 0.81 -12.29
CA ALA A 85 9.64 2.17 -12.14
C ALA A 85 10.09 2.47 -10.71
N LEU A 86 9.29 2.08 -9.70
CA LEU A 86 9.68 2.19 -8.28
C LEU A 86 10.97 1.42 -7.99
N LYS A 87 11.07 0.17 -8.48
CA LYS A 87 12.29 -0.64 -8.33
C LYS A 87 13.49 -0.03 -9.04
N ALA A 88 13.31 0.56 -10.22
CA ALA A 88 14.39 1.24 -10.92
C ALA A 88 14.86 2.50 -10.18
N LEU A 89 13.91 3.24 -9.61
CA LEU A 89 14.18 4.45 -8.82
C LEU A 89 14.92 4.13 -7.52
N ASP A 90 14.48 3.11 -6.81
CA ASP A 90 15.09 2.65 -5.56
C ASP A 90 16.39 1.87 -5.84
N GLY A 91 16.47 1.03 -6.87
CA GLY A 91 17.66 0.22 -7.18
C GLY A 91 18.98 1.00 -7.37
N GLY A 92 18.92 2.31 -7.64
CA GLY A 92 20.09 3.20 -7.65
C GLY A 92 20.57 3.71 -6.28
N ASP A 93 19.87 3.45 -5.17
CA ASP A 93 20.28 3.85 -3.80
C ASP A 93 21.04 2.79 -3.01
N GLN A 94 21.14 1.57 -3.54
CA GLN A 94 21.81 0.47 -2.82
C GLN A 94 23.31 0.71 -2.61
N SER A 95 23.86 1.80 -3.16
CA SER A 95 25.23 2.26 -2.93
C SER A 95 25.37 3.40 -1.90
N THR A 96 24.30 4.05 -1.43
CA THR A 96 24.40 5.19 -0.48
C THR A 96 23.54 5.07 0.78
N SER A 97 22.72 4.04 0.87
CA SER A 97 22.16 3.62 2.16
C SER A 97 23.27 2.90 2.96
N SER A 98 24.09 3.68 3.66
CA SER A 98 24.61 3.23 4.95
C SER A 98 23.38 2.84 5.77
N GLN A 99 23.02 1.57 5.69
CA GLN A 99 22.11 0.94 6.62
C GLN A 99 22.76 1.18 7.98
N LYS A 100 22.26 2.17 8.71
CA LYS A 100 22.29 2.08 10.15
C LYS A 100 21.41 0.86 10.42
N PRO A 101 21.96 -0.31 10.82
CA PRO A 101 21.07 -1.30 11.37
C PRO A 101 20.48 -0.59 12.59
N ALA A 102 19.17 -0.35 12.58
CA ALA A 102 18.44 -0.20 13.82
C ALA A 102 18.50 -1.56 14.51
N ALA A 103 19.70 -1.91 14.99
CA ALA A 103 19.89 -2.85 16.04
C ALA A 103 19.00 -2.38 17.19
N SER A 104 18.34 -3.36 17.79
CA SER A 104 17.67 -3.28 19.07
C SER A 104 16.15 -3.13 19.06
N LEU A 105 15.46 -4.05 18.37
CA LEU A 105 14.43 -4.85 19.06
C LEU A 105 15.12 -5.77 20.08
N ASN A 106 15.77 -5.18 21.08
CA ASN A 106 16.16 -5.89 22.29
C ASN A 106 14.96 -5.81 23.21
N ASP A 107 13.95 -6.61 22.88
CA ASP A 107 12.91 -7.00 23.82
C ASP A 107 13.62 -7.59 25.05
N SER A 108 13.89 -6.75 26.03
CA SER A 108 14.56 -7.13 27.28
C SER A 108 13.60 -7.87 28.21
N LYS A 109 12.59 -8.53 27.65
CA LYS A 109 11.62 -9.33 28.39
C LYS A 109 12.01 -10.79 28.29
N SER A 110 12.23 -11.37 29.47
CA SER A 110 12.25 -12.80 29.75
C SER A 110 13.61 -13.52 29.73
N ARG A 111 14.56 -13.04 30.54
CA ARG A 111 15.31 -13.97 31.42
C ARG A 111 14.40 -14.41 32.57
N ARG A 112 13.37 -15.21 32.28
CA ARG A 112 12.74 -16.05 33.30
C ARG A 112 13.68 -17.22 33.59
N ARG A 113 14.64 -17.01 34.49
CA ARG A 113 15.14 -18.10 35.34
C ARG A 113 14.72 -17.81 36.77
N ARG A 114 13.76 -18.60 37.21
CA ARG A 114 13.21 -18.67 38.56
C ARG A 114 14.34 -18.71 39.59
N PRO A 115 14.19 -18.00 40.71
CA PRO A 115 14.49 -18.59 42.01
C PRO A 115 13.19 -18.85 42.78
N LEU A 116 13.17 -20.04 43.38
CA LEU A 116 12.15 -20.57 44.26
C LEU A 116 12.02 -19.68 45.51
N ALA A 117 10.86 -19.09 45.74
CA ALA A 117 10.44 -18.66 47.07
C ALA A 117 8.91 -18.75 47.17
N HIS A 118 8.50 -19.09 48.36
CA HIS A 118 7.28 -19.76 48.75
C HIS A 118 6.30 -18.75 49.35
N ARG A 119 5.02 -19.07 49.18
CA ARG A 119 3.91 -18.85 50.13
C ARG A 119 3.10 -17.54 50.03
N SER A 120 1.81 -17.79 49.80
CA SER A 120 0.59 -17.02 50.12
C SER A 120 0.10 -15.92 49.17
N GLY A 121 -1.02 -16.24 48.50
CA GLY A 121 -2.22 -15.39 48.62
C GLY A 121 -2.82 -14.82 47.35
N GLY A 122 -3.78 -15.53 46.76
CA GLY A 122 -4.99 -14.93 46.17
C GLY A 122 -4.94 -14.43 44.72
N GLY A 123 -5.90 -14.87 43.90
CA GLY A 123 -6.35 -14.13 42.72
C GLY A 123 -6.27 -14.89 41.40
N PHE A 124 -7.26 -15.73 41.15
CA PHE A 124 -7.56 -16.37 39.87
C PHE A 124 -7.94 -15.34 38.80
N GLY A 125 -7.58 -15.56 37.53
CA GLY A 125 -8.11 -14.77 36.41
C GLY A 125 -7.38 -14.91 35.08
N LEU A 126 -7.22 -16.14 34.57
CA LEU A 126 -6.70 -16.41 33.23
C LEU A 126 -7.80 -16.11 32.18
N CYS A 127 -7.59 -15.09 31.33
CA CYS A 127 -8.35 -14.97 30.07
C CYS A 127 -7.51 -15.58 28.93
N SER A 128 -7.83 -16.83 28.61
CA SER A 128 -7.34 -17.54 27.44
C SER A 128 -8.48 -17.63 26.42
N TYR A 129 -8.43 -16.85 25.33
CA TYR A 129 -9.40 -17.09 24.24
C TYR A 129 -8.94 -16.62 22.86
N TRP A 130 -7.82 -17.09 22.32
CA TRP A 130 -7.62 -17.01 20.86
C TRP A 130 -6.80 -18.22 20.40
N LYS A 131 -7.46 -19.37 20.19
CA LYS A 131 -6.86 -20.50 19.50
C LYS A 131 -7.92 -21.37 18.80
N GLY A 132 -7.73 -21.54 17.49
CA GLY A 132 -8.40 -22.52 16.64
C GLY A 132 -9.53 -21.91 15.83
N GLY A 133 -9.56 -21.90 14.50
CA GLY A 133 -8.84 -22.74 13.55
C GLY A 133 -9.83 -23.62 12.79
N ARG A 134 -10.16 -23.19 11.57
CA ARG A 134 -10.50 -23.99 10.38
C ARG A 134 -11.81 -24.82 10.33
N ARG A 135 -12.47 -24.57 9.18
CA ARG A 135 -13.16 -25.49 8.24
C ARG A 135 -14.68 -25.68 8.35
N ARG A 136 -15.33 -25.10 7.32
CA ARG A 136 -16.20 -25.72 6.29
C ARG A 136 -17.55 -26.33 6.73
N GLN A 137 -18.60 -25.69 6.20
CA GLN A 137 -19.64 -26.24 5.31
C GLN A 137 -20.22 -27.61 5.68
N LEU A 138 -21.51 -27.67 6.03
CA LEU A 138 -22.43 -28.68 5.47
C LEU A 138 -23.90 -28.41 5.88
N PHE A 139 -24.72 -28.05 4.88
CA PHE A 139 -26.14 -28.37 4.64
C PHE A 139 -27.24 -28.15 5.71
N ASP A 140 -28.21 -27.31 5.32
CA ASP A 140 -29.65 -27.56 5.14
C ASP A 140 -30.46 -28.53 6.04
N SER A 141 -31.75 -28.17 6.18
CA SER A 141 -32.92 -28.92 6.71
C SER A 141 -33.05 -28.98 8.25
N LEU A 142 -34.19 -28.66 8.89
CA LEU A 142 -35.62 -28.62 8.56
C LEU A 142 -36.32 -27.44 9.26
#